data_AF-K2D9B3-F1
#
_entry.id   AF-K2D9B3-F1
#
_cell.length_a   1.000
_cell.length_b   1.000
_cell.length_c   1.000
_cell.angle_alpha   90.00
_cell.angle_beta   90.00
_cell.angle_gamma   90.00
#
_symmetry.space_group_name_H-M   'P 1'
#
loop_
_entity.id
_entity.type
_entity.pdbx_description
1 polymer ?
#
loop_
_entity_poly.entity_id
_entity_poly.type
_entity_poly.pdbx_seq_one_letter_code
_entity_poly.pdbx_strand_id
1 'polypeptide(L)'
;MIRSKVRSYEGVYEILKDFKPDVVYFHGISAYELLVLKKYKRLNPDAKIIVDVHSDANNSGTNWISKYFLHKFFYRSIFQMTLPVIDKIFCISMECMDFAIEEYGAPKEKTEFYPLGGDCLEDDEYNVRRKNMREKLNINDEKILILQTGKINKKKKAVEALSQFIQVKSDKFRYVIAGTLDEDVKDDIMDIIKTDERIKYIGWVDSNEMKDYLCASDVYMQPGSQSATMQQSLCLRNSVIIDNVKSHIPFIENNGWLINNDKDIRDIFNILANEKDLLNLINKMSMQSFNIASQTLDYKILAKKIYEL
;
A
#
# COMPACT_ATOMS: atom_id res chain seq x y z
N MET A 1 26.07 9.74 14.09
CA MET A 1 24.96 9.43 15.03
C MET A 1 23.90 10.53 15.17
N ILE A 2 24.25 11.82 15.21
CA ILE A 2 23.25 12.92 15.29
C ILE A 2 22.67 13.27 13.89
N ARG A 3 23.52 13.27 12.85
CA ARG A 3 23.13 13.64 11.46
C ARG A 3 22.05 12.73 10.85
N SER A 4 22.13 11.42 11.07
CA SER A 4 21.09 10.48 10.64
C SER A 4 19.76 10.67 11.39
N LYS A 5 19.79 11.18 12.63
CA LYS A 5 18.59 11.49 13.41
C LYS A 5 17.87 12.75 12.93
N VAL A 6 18.59 13.72 12.36
CA VAL A 6 18.02 14.95 11.78
C VAL A 6 17.88 14.92 10.25
N ARG A 7 18.21 13.76 9.64
CA ARG A 7 18.23 13.54 8.18
C ARG A 7 18.95 14.67 7.45
N SER A 8 20.19 14.92 7.87
CA SER A 8 21.14 15.79 7.18
C SER A 8 22.21 14.93 6.52
N TYR A 9 22.52 15.25 5.26
CA TYR A 9 23.38 14.47 4.39
C TYR A 9 24.44 15.38 3.77
N GLU A 10 25.71 14.98 3.79
CA GLU A 10 26.77 15.79 3.16
C GLU A 10 26.79 15.62 1.64
N GLY A 11 27.17 16.69 0.94
CA GLY A 11 27.44 16.64 -0.50
C GLY A 11 26.22 16.77 -1.42
N VAL A 12 24.99 16.78 -0.89
CA VAL A 12 23.76 16.85 -1.71
C VAL A 12 23.76 18.05 -2.65
N TYR A 13 24.17 19.22 -2.16
CA TYR A 13 24.22 20.42 -3.00
C TYR A 13 25.23 20.31 -4.16
N GLU A 14 26.42 19.74 -3.92
CA GLU A 14 27.42 19.59 -4.98
C GLU A 14 26.94 18.56 -6.01
N ILE A 15 26.31 17.47 -5.58
CA ILE A 15 25.66 16.50 -6.49
C ILE A 15 24.61 17.19 -7.36
N LEU A 16 23.72 17.99 -6.77
CA LEU A 16 22.69 18.72 -7.53
C LEU A 16 23.31 19.71 -8.50
N LYS A 17 24.36 20.42 -8.10
CA LYS A 17 25.06 21.41 -8.91
C LYS A 17 25.79 20.77 -10.10
N ASP A 18 26.38 19.60 -9.92
CA ASP A 18 27.12 18.89 -10.95
C ASP A 18 26.18 18.16 -11.92
N PHE A 19 25.15 17.50 -11.39
CA PHE A 19 24.16 16.77 -12.20
C PHE A 19 23.18 17.69 -12.94
N LYS A 20 22.82 18.84 -12.34
CA LYS A 20 21.87 19.84 -12.86
C LYS A 20 20.51 19.25 -13.29
N PRO A 21 19.79 18.58 -12.39
CA PRO A 21 18.48 18.02 -12.71
C PRO A 21 17.43 19.09 -13.02
N ASP A 22 16.59 18.83 -14.02
CA ASP A 22 15.36 19.58 -14.30
C ASP A 22 14.26 19.30 -13.28
N VAL A 23 14.27 18.11 -12.66
CA VAL A 23 13.33 17.71 -11.60
C VAL A 23 14.10 17.12 -10.43
N VAL A 24 13.87 17.65 -9.22
CA VAL A 24 14.36 17.10 -7.96
C VAL A 24 13.20 16.52 -7.18
N TYR A 25 13.18 15.19 -7.07
CA TYR A 25 12.23 14.47 -6.22
C TYR A 25 12.89 14.17 -4.87
N PHE A 26 12.45 14.84 -3.81
CA PHE A 26 13.01 14.70 -2.47
C PHE A 26 12.13 13.83 -1.58
N HIS A 27 12.68 12.73 -1.06
CA HIS A 27 11.95 11.80 -0.21
C HIS A 27 11.90 12.27 1.26
N GLY A 28 10.72 12.65 1.72
CA GLY A 28 10.39 12.95 3.11
C GLY A 28 10.37 14.45 3.44
N ILE A 29 9.20 14.91 3.90
CA ILE A 29 8.99 16.28 4.42
C ILE A 29 9.75 16.59 5.72
N SER A 30 10.16 15.57 6.47
CA SER A 30 10.83 15.69 7.78
C SER A 30 12.34 15.57 7.64
N ALA A 31 12.99 16.49 6.92
CA ALA A 31 14.43 16.47 6.75
C ALA A 31 15.06 17.86 6.84
N TYR A 32 16.20 17.96 7.53
CA TYR A 32 17.01 19.18 7.52
C TYR A 32 17.53 19.52 6.12
N GLU A 33 17.83 18.49 5.33
CA GLU A 33 18.40 18.62 3.99
C GLU A 33 17.48 19.35 2.98
N LEU A 34 16.21 19.56 3.31
CA LEU A 34 15.31 20.39 2.49
C LEU A 34 15.86 21.79 2.22
N LEU A 35 16.66 22.36 3.14
CA LEU A 35 17.28 23.68 2.95
C LEU A 35 18.21 23.75 1.72
N VAL A 36 18.79 22.62 1.30
CA VAL A 36 19.61 22.55 0.08
C VAL A 36 18.78 22.84 -1.16
N LEU A 37 17.51 22.42 -1.20
CA LEU A 37 16.61 22.64 -2.34
C LEU A 37 16.40 24.14 -2.59
N LYS A 38 16.30 24.93 -1.51
CA LYS A 38 16.21 26.39 -1.59
C LYS A 38 17.45 27.01 -2.24
N LYS A 39 18.65 26.52 -1.88
CA LYS A 39 19.91 26.97 -2.47
C LYS A 39 19.99 26.60 -3.95
N TYR A 40 19.55 25.39 -4.30
CA TYR A 40 19.56 24.89 -5.67
C TYR A 40 18.58 25.63 -6.59
N LYS A 41 17.30 25.73 -6.22
CA LYS A 41 16.26 26.44 -7.00
C LYS A 41 16.59 27.91 -7.25
N ARG A 42 17.27 28.58 -6.31
CA ARG A 42 17.72 29.98 -6.50
C ARG A 42 18.68 30.15 -7.67
N LEU A 43 19.50 29.14 -7.97
CA LEU A 43 20.47 29.16 -9.06
C LEU A 43 19.94 28.49 -10.33
N ASN A 44 18.88 27.69 -10.21
CA ASN A 44 18.23 26.95 -11.29
C ASN A 44 16.70 27.16 -11.18
N PRO A 45 16.19 28.35 -11.54
CA PRO A 45 14.79 28.73 -11.29
C PRO A 45 13.78 27.81 -11.99
N ASP A 46 14.15 27.24 -13.14
CA ASP A 46 13.30 26.37 -13.95
C ASP A 46 13.17 24.95 -13.38
N ALA A 47 14.10 24.52 -12.52
CA ALA A 47 14.12 23.15 -11.99
C ALA A 47 12.94 22.88 -11.05
N LYS A 48 12.11 21.88 -11.32
CA LYS A 48 10.93 21.51 -10.50
C LYS A 48 11.34 20.78 -9.22
N ILE A 49 10.74 21.13 -8.10
CA ILE A 49 11.01 20.52 -6.79
C ILE A 49 9.76 19.82 -6.27
N ILE A 50 9.87 18.52 -6.05
CA ILE A 50 8.84 17.68 -5.47
C ILE A 50 9.31 17.22 -4.11
N VAL A 51 8.42 17.20 -3.13
CA VAL A 51 8.67 16.58 -1.82
C VAL A 51 7.57 15.56 -1.56
N ASP A 52 7.91 14.40 -1.00
CA ASP A 52 6.90 13.44 -0.59
C ASP A 52 6.76 13.28 0.93
N VAL A 53 5.65 12.64 1.31
CA VAL A 53 5.25 12.42 2.69
C VAL A 53 4.90 10.94 2.86
N HIS A 54 5.77 10.24 3.58
CA HIS A 54 5.57 8.84 4.03
C HIS A 54 5.26 8.75 5.53
N SER A 55 5.44 9.85 6.25
CA SER A 55 5.21 9.93 7.69
C SER A 55 3.78 10.35 7.99
N ASP A 56 3.15 9.67 8.94
CA ASP A 56 1.87 10.05 9.53
C ASP A 56 1.99 10.08 11.07
N ALA A 57 0.87 10.42 11.73
CA ALA A 57 0.80 10.44 13.19
C ALA A 57 1.00 9.05 13.83
N ASN A 58 0.76 7.96 13.08
CA ASN A 58 0.81 6.58 13.56
C ASN A 58 2.23 6.00 13.52
N ASN A 59 3.06 6.41 12.55
CA ASN A 59 4.39 5.86 12.30
C ASN A 59 5.54 6.75 12.83
N SER A 60 5.36 8.07 12.91
CA SER A 60 6.40 9.03 13.28
C SER A 60 6.08 9.81 14.57
N GLY A 61 4.84 9.71 15.06
CA GLY A 61 4.32 10.43 16.22
C GLY A 61 4.29 9.65 17.54
N THR A 62 4.99 8.51 17.65
CA THR A 62 4.80 7.54 18.74
C THR A 62 5.28 7.98 20.12
N ASN A 63 6.15 9.01 20.20
CA ASN A 63 6.62 9.61 21.46
C ASN A 63 6.23 11.08 21.53
N TRP A 64 5.68 11.52 22.66
CA TRP A 64 5.15 12.89 22.87
C TRP A 64 6.18 13.99 22.55
N ILE A 65 7.46 13.75 22.88
CA ILE A 65 8.60 14.64 22.57
C ILE A 65 8.90 14.70 21.06
N SER A 66 8.87 13.55 20.37
CA SER A 66 9.05 13.48 18.90
C SER A 66 7.92 14.20 18.17
N LYS A 67 6.67 13.94 18.59
CA LYS A 67 5.45 14.49 17.99
C LYS A 67 5.37 16.01 18.13
N TYR A 68 5.60 16.56 19.33
CA TYR A 68 5.35 17.99 19.57
C TYR A 68 6.58 18.89 19.46
N PHE A 69 7.79 18.43 19.71
CA PHE A 69 8.98 19.30 19.61
C PHE A 69 9.71 19.15 18.28
N LEU A 70 10.01 17.93 17.87
CA LEU A 70 10.83 17.70 16.66
C LEU A 70 10.03 17.97 15.38
N HIS A 71 8.83 17.39 15.24
CA HIS A 71 8.03 17.59 14.03
C HIS A 71 7.40 18.98 13.96
N LYS A 72 6.71 19.41 15.02
CA LYS A 72 5.93 20.66 15.00
C LYS A 72 6.75 21.94 15.02
N PHE A 73 7.95 21.93 15.60
CA PHE A 73 8.82 23.11 15.61
C PHE A 73 10.01 22.98 14.68
N PHE A 74 10.85 21.95 14.83
CA PHE A 74 12.09 21.87 14.05
C PHE A 74 11.83 21.56 12.57
N TYR A 75 11.23 20.42 12.24
CA TYR A 75 11.00 20.03 10.85
C TYR A 75 9.97 20.92 10.16
N ARG A 76 8.90 21.32 10.86
CA ARG A 76 7.94 22.29 10.31
C ARG A 76 8.60 23.60 9.92
N SER A 77 9.48 24.16 10.76
CA SER A 77 10.16 25.42 10.44
C SER A 77 11.03 25.28 9.19
N ILE A 78 11.79 24.18 9.09
CA ILE A 78 12.62 23.90 7.92
C ILE A 78 11.78 23.73 6.65
N PHE A 79 10.68 22.99 6.74
CA PHE A 79 9.75 22.82 5.64
C PHE A 79 9.16 24.16 5.21
N GLN A 80 8.64 24.97 6.14
CA GLN A 80 8.06 26.28 5.85
C GLN A 80 9.08 27.25 5.22
N MET A 81 10.35 27.19 5.62
CA MET A 81 11.42 27.96 4.98
C MET A 81 11.71 27.54 3.54
N THR A 82 11.38 26.30 3.18
CA THR A 82 11.62 25.67 1.88
C THR A 82 10.37 25.67 1.00
N LEU A 83 9.17 25.76 1.58
CA LEU A 83 7.87 25.75 0.89
C LEU A 83 7.77 26.70 -0.33
N PRO A 84 8.36 27.92 -0.33
CA PRO A 84 8.31 28.79 -1.50
C PRO A 84 8.96 28.20 -2.76
N VAL A 85 9.89 27.25 -2.62
CA VAL A 85 10.58 26.62 -3.76
C VAL A 85 10.01 25.25 -4.15
N ILE A 86 9.08 24.70 -3.35
CA ILE A 86 8.46 23.40 -3.61
C ILE A 86 7.30 23.60 -4.60
N ASP A 87 7.32 22.86 -5.71
CA ASP A 87 6.27 22.89 -6.73
C ASP A 87 5.12 21.93 -6.38
N LYS A 88 5.44 20.75 -5.83
CA LYS A 88 4.44 19.71 -5.50
C LYS A 88 4.78 18.95 -4.22
N ILE A 89 3.74 18.54 -3.49
CA ILE A 89 3.83 17.72 -2.29
C ILE A 89 3.00 16.45 -2.50
N PHE A 90 3.65 15.31 -2.57
CA PHE A 90 3.00 14.01 -2.80
C PHE A 90 2.83 13.22 -1.51
N CYS A 91 1.61 12.77 -1.22
CA CYS A 91 1.28 12.05 0.01
C CYS A 91 0.80 10.64 -0.29
N ILE A 92 1.49 9.63 0.26
CA ILE A 92 1.21 8.21 -0.05
C ILE A 92 -0.10 7.66 0.50
N SER A 93 -0.67 8.36 1.47
CA SER A 93 -1.87 8.00 2.19
C SER A 93 -2.68 9.28 2.49
N MET A 94 -3.97 9.12 2.69
CA MET A 94 -4.84 10.21 3.14
C MET A 94 -4.42 10.71 4.53
N GLU A 95 -3.94 9.84 5.42
CA GLU A 95 -3.39 10.27 6.72
C GLU A 95 -2.07 11.04 6.57
N CYS A 96 -1.23 10.70 5.60
CA CYS A 96 -0.03 11.48 5.27
C CYS A 96 -0.40 12.88 4.75
N MET A 97 -1.49 12.96 3.97
CA MET A 97 -2.01 14.22 3.45
C MET A 97 -2.51 15.12 4.58
N ASP A 98 -3.31 14.57 5.51
CA ASP A 98 -3.75 15.28 6.72
C ASP A 98 -2.54 15.74 7.53
N PHE A 99 -1.56 14.86 7.75
CA PHE A 99 -0.34 15.19 8.49
C PHE A 99 0.47 16.33 7.86
N ALA A 100 0.61 16.34 6.54
CA ALA A 100 1.28 17.41 5.81
C ALA A 100 0.55 18.76 5.99
N ILE A 101 -0.78 18.77 5.87
CA ILE A 101 -1.58 19.98 5.95
C ILE A 101 -1.63 20.49 7.40
N GLU A 102 -1.97 19.63 8.36
CA GLU A 102 -2.26 20.03 9.74
C GLU A 102 -0.99 20.28 10.56
N GLU A 103 0.00 19.39 10.46
CA GLU A 103 1.20 19.48 11.29
C GLU A 103 2.29 20.33 10.63
N TYR A 104 2.44 20.24 9.31
CA TYR A 104 3.47 20.99 8.58
C TYR A 104 2.96 22.30 7.99
N GLY A 105 1.64 22.52 7.89
CA GLY A 105 1.07 23.70 7.25
C GLY A 105 1.27 23.68 5.73
N ALA A 106 1.24 22.50 5.11
CA ALA A 106 1.33 22.37 3.66
C ALA A 106 0.07 22.96 2.99
N PRO A 107 0.22 23.78 1.93
CA PRO A 107 -0.90 24.31 1.17
C PRO A 107 -1.63 23.19 0.44
N LYS A 108 -2.97 23.19 0.51
CA LYS A 108 -3.82 22.16 -0.12
C LYS A 108 -3.64 22.12 -1.63
N GLU A 109 -3.46 23.28 -2.25
CA GLU A 109 -3.25 23.43 -3.70
C GLU A 109 -1.94 22.81 -4.21
N LYS A 110 -0.94 22.63 -3.34
CA LYS A 110 0.31 21.92 -3.68
C LYS A 110 0.31 20.46 -3.22
N THR A 111 -0.63 20.08 -2.37
CA THR A 111 -0.66 18.76 -1.73
C THR A 111 -1.57 17.82 -2.51
N GLU A 112 -1.04 16.69 -2.96
CA GLU A 112 -1.77 15.73 -3.77
C GLU A 112 -1.60 14.30 -3.22
N PHE A 113 -2.70 13.55 -3.23
CA PHE A 113 -2.67 12.12 -2.96
C PHE A 113 -1.92 11.37 -4.08
N TYR A 114 -0.86 10.68 -3.69
CA TYR A 114 0.08 10.02 -4.59
C TYR A 114 0.39 8.62 -4.05
N PRO A 115 -0.46 7.62 -4.32
CA PRO A 115 -0.32 6.28 -3.76
C PRO A 115 0.94 5.56 -4.27
N LEU A 116 1.28 4.43 -3.64
CA LEU A 116 2.48 3.66 -3.97
C LEU A 116 2.36 2.95 -5.32
N GLY A 117 1.19 2.42 -5.66
CA GLY A 117 0.93 1.83 -6.97
C GLY A 117 1.46 0.41 -7.19
N GLY A 118 1.46 -0.01 -8.46
CA GLY A 118 1.91 -1.32 -8.92
C GLY A 118 1.95 -1.42 -10.45
N ASP A 119 2.34 -2.60 -10.95
CA ASP A 119 2.32 -2.90 -12.39
C ASP A 119 0.95 -3.44 -12.81
N CYS A 120 0.26 -2.75 -13.72
CA CYS A 120 -0.90 -3.29 -14.41
C CYS A 120 -0.42 -4.14 -15.60
N LEU A 121 -0.49 -5.47 -15.47
CA LEU A 121 0.00 -6.39 -16.49
C LEU A 121 -0.98 -6.50 -17.67
N GLU A 122 -0.41 -6.63 -18.86
CA GLU A 122 -1.13 -7.02 -20.07
C GLU A 122 -1.74 -8.42 -19.92
N ASP A 123 -2.80 -8.70 -20.67
CA ASP A 123 -3.58 -9.94 -20.56
C ASP A 123 -2.73 -11.20 -20.71
N ASP A 124 -1.83 -11.25 -21.68
CA ASP A 124 -1.00 -12.44 -21.95
C ASP A 124 -0.07 -12.76 -20.77
N GLU A 125 0.62 -11.76 -20.23
CA GLU A 125 1.51 -11.97 -19.07
C GLU A 125 0.70 -12.37 -17.83
N TYR A 126 -0.41 -11.66 -17.56
CA TYR A 126 -1.28 -11.95 -16.44
C TYR A 126 -1.81 -13.40 -16.47
N ASN A 127 -2.33 -13.83 -17.63
CA ASN A 127 -2.95 -15.14 -17.80
C ASN A 127 -1.92 -16.27 -17.66
N VAL A 128 -0.71 -16.10 -18.19
CA VAL A 128 0.37 -17.09 -18.04
C VAL A 128 0.77 -17.24 -16.56
N ARG A 129 1.01 -16.12 -15.86
CA ARG A 129 1.36 -16.15 -14.42
C ARG A 129 0.27 -16.79 -13.58
N ARG A 130 -0.97 -16.38 -13.79
CA ARG A 130 -2.15 -16.91 -13.12
C ARG A 130 -2.25 -18.42 -13.28
N LYS A 131 -2.20 -18.91 -14.53
CA LYS A 131 -2.29 -20.34 -14.84
C LYS A 131 -1.19 -21.13 -14.13
N ASN A 132 0.07 -20.74 -14.31
CA ASN A 132 1.22 -21.47 -13.78
C ASN A 132 1.18 -21.56 -12.24
N MET A 133 0.82 -20.45 -11.57
CA MET A 133 0.77 -20.43 -10.11
C MET A 133 -0.45 -21.17 -9.55
N ARG A 134 -1.61 -21.14 -10.23
CA ARG A 134 -2.77 -21.96 -9.84
C ARG A 134 -2.49 -23.46 -10.01
N GLU A 135 -1.78 -23.87 -11.07
CA GLU A 135 -1.28 -25.23 -11.25
C GLU A 135 -0.33 -25.64 -10.12
N LYS A 136 0.65 -24.79 -9.77
CA LYS A 136 1.59 -25.02 -8.65
C LYS A 136 0.87 -25.20 -7.31
N LEU A 137 -0.23 -24.46 -7.09
CA LEU A 137 -1.03 -24.54 -5.86
C LEU A 137 -2.03 -25.70 -5.84
N ASN A 138 -2.22 -26.38 -6.98
CA ASN A 138 -3.28 -27.36 -7.24
C ASN A 138 -4.68 -26.78 -7.01
N ILE A 139 -4.96 -25.62 -7.61
CA ILE A 139 -6.23 -24.89 -7.53
C ILE A 139 -6.81 -24.76 -8.93
N ASN A 140 -8.01 -25.32 -9.15
CA ASN A 140 -8.72 -25.20 -10.43
C ASN A 140 -9.49 -23.88 -10.54
N ASP A 141 -9.94 -23.51 -11.74
CA ASP A 141 -10.61 -22.22 -12.00
C ASP A 141 -12.00 -22.06 -11.35
N GLU A 142 -12.57 -23.14 -10.78
CA GLU A 142 -13.84 -23.09 -10.05
C GLU A 142 -13.67 -22.65 -8.59
N LYS A 143 -12.42 -22.61 -8.09
CA LYS A 143 -12.13 -22.16 -6.71
C LYS A 143 -11.84 -20.67 -6.67
N ILE A 144 -12.32 -20.01 -5.63
CA ILE A 144 -11.89 -18.67 -5.24
C ILE A 144 -10.67 -18.81 -4.33
N LEU A 145 -9.54 -18.26 -4.77
CA LEU A 145 -8.32 -18.15 -4.00
C LEU A 145 -8.27 -16.79 -3.28
N ILE A 146 -8.36 -16.84 -1.95
CA ILE A 146 -8.16 -15.70 -1.05
C ILE A 146 -6.68 -15.64 -0.68
N LEU A 147 -6.08 -14.46 -0.78
CA LEU A 147 -4.67 -14.24 -0.47
C LEU A 147 -4.51 -13.15 0.60
N GLN A 148 -3.75 -13.44 1.65
CA GLN A 148 -3.26 -12.46 2.62
C GLN A 148 -1.72 -12.49 2.64
N THR A 149 -1.09 -11.31 2.66
CA THR A 149 0.37 -11.22 2.45
C THR A 149 1.10 -10.28 3.39
N GLY A 150 2.43 -10.44 3.43
CA GLY A 150 3.38 -9.51 4.03
C GLY A 150 3.96 -10.01 5.35
N LYS A 151 4.49 -9.08 6.15
CA LYS A 151 4.90 -9.38 7.53
C LYS A 151 3.66 -9.42 8.41
N ILE A 152 3.20 -10.63 8.72
CA ILE A 152 1.97 -10.89 9.48
C ILE A 152 2.27 -10.78 10.97
N ASN A 153 1.79 -9.70 11.58
CA ASN A 153 1.79 -9.48 13.04
C ASN A 153 0.35 -9.26 13.52
N LYS A 154 0.15 -9.02 14.81
CA LYS A 154 -1.19 -8.78 15.37
C LYS A 154 -1.97 -7.65 14.68
N LYS A 155 -1.31 -6.60 14.18
CA LYS A 155 -1.98 -5.49 13.47
C LYS A 155 -2.50 -5.89 12.08
N LYS A 156 -2.04 -7.03 11.53
CA LYS A 156 -2.53 -7.57 10.25
C LYS A 156 -3.80 -8.41 10.41
N LYS A 157 -4.22 -8.68 11.65
CA LYS A 157 -5.47 -9.38 12.00
C LYS A 157 -5.72 -10.69 11.23
N ALA A 158 -4.65 -11.45 10.97
CA ALA A 158 -4.75 -12.71 10.24
C ALA A 158 -5.48 -13.78 11.07
N VAL A 159 -5.21 -13.86 12.38
CA VAL A 159 -5.87 -14.80 13.29
C VAL A 159 -7.38 -14.60 13.26
N GLU A 160 -7.83 -13.35 13.32
CA GLU A 160 -9.23 -12.95 13.26
C GLU A 160 -9.85 -13.32 11.92
N ALA A 161 -9.21 -12.97 10.79
CA ALA A 161 -9.72 -13.34 9.46
C ALA A 161 -9.85 -14.85 9.26
N LEU A 162 -8.84 -15.62 9.65
CA LEU A 162 -8.86 -17.08 9.56
C LEU A 162 -9.92 -17.68 10.47
N SER A 163 -10.06 -17.16 11.70
CA SER A 163 -11.08 -17.60 12.65
C SER A 163 -12.50 -17.42 12.12
N GLN A 164 -12.75 -16.36 11.34
CA GLN A 164 -14.04 -16.14 10.68
C GLN A 164 -14.20 -16.99 9.41
N PHE A 165 -13.12 -17.17 8.66
CA PHE A 165 -13.10 -18.00 7.46
C PHE A 165 -13.46 -19.47 7.76
N ILE A 166 -12.93 -20.05 8.85
CA ILE A 166 -13.21 -21.46 9.19
C ILE A 166 -14.66 -21.71 9.61
N GLN A 167 -15.41 -20.67 10.02
CA GLN A 167 -16.84 -20.80 10.34
C GLN A 167 -17.71 -21.01 9.09
N VAL A 168 -17.22 -20.58 7.92
CA VAL A 168 -17.94 -20.71 6.65
C VAL A 168 -17.37 -21.92 5.89
N LYS A 169 -18.06 -23.05 5.97
CA LYS A 169 -17.67 -24.28 5.29
C LYS A 169 -18.15 -24.26 3.84
N SER A 170 -17.22 -23.99 2.94
CA SER A 170 -17.44 -23.93 1.50
C SER A 170 -16.23 -24.49 0.77
N ASP A 171 -16.47 -25.50 -0.06
CA ASP A 171 -15.44 -26.13 -0.88
C ASP A 171 -14.97 -25.25 -2.02
N LYS A 172 -15.69 -24.15 -2.30
CA LYS A 172 -15.35 -23.14 -3.31
C LYS A 172 -14.12 -22.32 -2.90
N PHE A 173 -13.79 -22.24 -1.60
CA PHE A 173 -12.77 -21.33 -1.11
C PHE A 173 -11.43 -22.02 -0.81
N ARG A 174 -10.34 -21.32 -1.10
CA ARG A 174 -8.98 -21.62 -0.64
C ARG A 174 -8.37 -20.36 -0.07
N TYR A 175 -7.65 -20.48 1.03
CA TYR A 175 -7.00 -19.35 1.69
C TYR A 175 -5.49 -19.56 1.70
N VAL A 176 -4.73 -18.60 1.19
CA VAL A 176 -3.27 -18.64 1.18
C VAL A 176 -2.71 -17.47 1.98
N ILE A 177 -1.71 -17.77 2.82
CA ILE A 177 -0.92 -16.78 3.53
C ILE A 177 0.52 -16.83 2.97
N ALA A 178 0.99 -15.72 2.41
CA ALA A 178 2.35 -15.60 1.87
C ALA A 178 3.11 -14.45 2.54
N GLY A 179 4.26 -14.77 3.14
CA GLY A 179 5.07 -13.83 3.90
C GLY A 179 5.60 -14.44 5.20
N THR A 180 6.06 -13.60 6.12
CA THR A 180 6.60 -14.05 7.42
C THR A 180 5.55 -13.87 8.51
N LEU A 181 5.44 -14.84 9.42
CA LEU A 181 4.64 -14.72 10.64
C LEU A 181 5.53 -14.25 11.80
N ASP A 182 5.11 -13.19 12.49
CA ASP A 182 5.72 -12.77 13.75
C ASP A 182 5.32 -13.74 14.87
N GLU A 183 6.18 -13.88 15.88
CA GLU A 183 5.96 -14.81 17.01
C GLU A 183 4.69 -14.51 17.81
N ASP A 184 4.13 -13.30 17.70
CA ASP A 184 2.89 -12.90 18.40
C ASP A 184 1.60 -13.47 17.78
N VAL A 185 1.67 -14.06 16.58
CA VAL A 185 0.51 -14.62 15.86
C VAL A 185 0.76 -15.99 15.23
N LYS A 186 2.03 -16.41 15.17
CA LYS A 186 2.45 -17.61 14.46
C LYS A 186 1.77 -18.88 14.96
N ASP A 187 1.78 -19.12 16.27
CA ASP A 187 1.20 -20.35 16.85
C ASP A 187 -0.31 -20.43 16.59
N ASP A 188 -1.03 -19.33 16.83
CA ASP A 188 -2.48 -19.24 16.58
C ASP A 188 -2.82 -19.52 15.11
N ILE A 189 -2.07 -18.94 14.16
CA ILE A 189 -2.27 -19.17 12.72
C ILE A 189 -1.99 -20.63 12.37
N MET A 190 -0.88 -21.19 12.85
CA MET A 190 -0.50 -22.57 12.55
C MET A 190 -1.49 -23.58 13.15
N ASP A 191 -2.05 -23.29 14.32
CA ASP A 191 -3.08 -24.14 14.92
C ASP A 191 -4.39 -24.08 14.14
N ILE A 192 -4.82 -22.91 13.65
CA ILE A 192 -5.97 -22.82 12.75
C ILE A 192 -5.75 -23.61 11.46
N ILE A 193 -4.56 -23.49 10.84
CA ILE A 193 -4.21 -24.21 9.61
C ILE A 193 -4.35 -25.73 9.77
N LYS A 194 -3.98 -26.28 10.93
CA LYS A 194 -4.12 -27.72 11.21
C LYS A 194 -5.58 -28.18 11.23
N THR A 195 -6.53 -27.28 11.47
CA THR A 195 -7.96 -27.60 11.58
C THR A 195 -8.75 -27.49 10.28
N ASP A 196 -8.19 -26.88 9.24
CA ASP A 196 -8.90 -26.61 7.98
C ASP A 196 -7.96 -26.67 6.78
N GLU A 197 -8.06 -27.75 6.00
CA GLU A 197 -7.22 -28.04 4.83
C GLU A 197 -7.33 -27.01 3.69
N ARG A 198 -8.34 -26.13 3.75
CA ARG A 198 -8.50 -25.05 2.76
C ARG A 198 -7.46 -23.94 2.94
N ILE A 199 -6.76 -23.91 4.07
CA ILE A 199 -5.79 -22.87 4.44
C ILE A 199 -4.37 -23.39 4.22
N LYS A 200 -3.54 -22.62 3.50
CA LYS A 200 -2.12 -22.91 3.30
C LYS A 200 -1.26 -21.72 3.70
N TYR A 201 -0.19 -21.98 4.43
CA TYR A 201 0.89 -21.02 4.66
C TYR A 201 2.09 -21.37 3.78
N ILE A 202 2.55 -20.41 2.99
CA ILE A 202 3.63 -20.58 2.01
C ILE A 202 5.00 -20.23 2.60
N GLY A 203 5.04 -19.31 3.55
CA GLY A 203 6.29 -18.71 4.01
C GLY A 203 6.68 -17.46 3.22
N TRP A 204 7.90 -16.97 3.48
CA TRP A 204 8.43 -15.80 2.79
C TRP A 204 8.61 -16.08 1.30
N VAL A 205 8.21 -15.12 0.48
CA VAL A 205 8.35 -15.14 -0.98
C VAL A 205 8.94 -13.81 -1.43
N ASP A 206 9.67 -13.81 -2.54
CA ASP A 206 10.22 -12.59 -3.11
C ASP A 206 9.15 -11.79 -3.88
N SER A 207 9.53 -10.63 -4.43
CA SER A 207 8.61 -9.74 -5.13
C SER A 207 8.06 -10.32 -6.44
N ASN A 208 8.84 -11.14 -7.15
CA ASN A 208 8.38 -11.75 -8.40
C ASN A 208 7.43 -12.92 -8.12
N GLU A 209 7.75 -13.77 -7.15
CA GLU A 209 6.85 -14.83 -6.73
C GLU A 209 5.57 -14.26 -6.08
N MET A 210 5.66 -13.17 -5.32
CA MET A 210 4.48 -12.45 -4.80
C MET A 210 3.56 -11.98 -5.92
N LYS A 211 4.12 -11.45 -7.03
CA LYS A 211 3.35 -11.07 -8.22
C LYS A 211 2.61 -12.27 -8.81
N ASP A 212 3.24 -13.44 -8.87
CA ASP A 212 2.58 -14.68 -9.33
C ASP A 212 1.43 -15.11 -8.41
N TYR A 213 1.61 -15.03 -7.08
CA TYR A 213 0.54 -15.30 -6.11
C TYR A 213 -0.63 -14.34 -6.29
N LEU A 214 -0.36 -13.05 -6.50
CA LEU A 214 -1.39 -12.03 -6.74
C LEU A 214 -2.13 -12.27 -8.07
N CYS A 215 -1.44 -12.69 -9.14
CA CYS A 215 -2.09 -13.07 -10.40
C CYS A 215 -2.98 -14.31 -10.22
N ALA A 216 -2.55 -15.27 -9.41
CA ALA A 216 -3.31 -16.49 -9.13
C ALA A 216 -4.56 -16.26 -8.27
N SER A 217 -4.51 -15.28 -7.36
CA SER A 217 -5.60 -15.01 -6.42
C SER A 217 -6.77 -14.26 -7.05
N ASP A 218 -7.91 -14.37 -6.38
CA ASP A 218 -9.20 -13.82 -6.81
C ASP A 218 -9.66 -12.70 -5.86
N VAL A 219 -9.37 -12.89 -4.56
CA VAL A 219 -9.68 -11.96 -3.48
C VAL A 219 -8.42 -11.69 -2.68
N TYR A 220 -8.05 -10.43 -2.52
CA TYR A 220 -7.00 -10.01 -1.60
C TYR A 220 -7.61 -9.58 -0.25
N MET A 221 -7.09 -10.13 0.83
CA MET A 221 -7.61 -9.96 2.19
C MET A 221 -6.63 -9.16 3.05
N GLN A 222 -7.09 -8.00 3.55
CA GLN A 222 -6.31 -7.14 4.44
C GLN A 222 -7.20 -6.54 5.55
N PRO A 223 -7.52 -7.34 6.58
CA PRO A 223 -8.46 -6.95 7.63
C PRO A 223 -7.89 -5.94 8.65
N GLY A 224 -6.62 -5.56 8.51
CA GLY A 224 -5.96 -4.64 9.42
C GLY A 224 -5.06 -3.64 8.71
N SER A 225 -3.90 -3.37 9.31
CA SER A 225 -3.01 -2.28 8.89
C SER A 225 -2.62 -2.31 7.40
N GLN A 226 -2.46 -1.10 6.84
CA GLN A 226 -2.06 -0.79 5.47
C GLN A 226 -0.91 -1.67 4.94
N SER A 227 -0.96 -2.03 3.66
CA SER A 227 0.12 -2.69 2.91
C SER A 227 0.21 -2.13 1.50
N ALA A 228 1.43 -1.94 0.99
CA ALA A 228 1.65 -1.64 -0.42
C ALA A 228 1.08 -2.74 -1.33
N THR A 229 1.14 -3.99 -0.88
CA THR A 229 0.64 -5.15 -1.64
C THR A 229 -0.86 -5.12 -1.88
N MET A 230 -1.64 -4.39 -1.07
CA MET A 230 -3.06 -4.17 -1.37
C MET A 230 -3.23 -3.38 -2.67
N GLN A 231 -2.46 -2.31 -2.89
CA GLN A 231 -2.55 -1.55 -4.13
C GLN A 231 -2.07 -2.39 -5.33
N GLN A 232 -1.03 -3.20 -5.13
CA GLN A 232 -0.56 -4.14 -6.15
C GLN A 232 -1.60 -5.20 -6.49
N SER A 233 -2.42 -5.65 -5.52
CA SER A 233 -3.45 -6.64 -5.78
C SER A 233 -4.53 -6.11 -6.72
N LEU A 234 -4.91 -4.83 -6.62
CA LEU A 234 -5.81 -4.19 -7.58
C LEU A 234 -5.21 -4.17 -8.98
N CYS A 235 -3.93 -3.80 -9.11
CA CYS A 235 -3.19 -3.81 -10.38
C CYS A 235 -3.17 -5.21 -11.02
N LEU A 236 -3.20 -6.25 -10.19
CA LEU A 236 -3.22 -7.66 -10.57
C LEU A 236 -4.62 -8.27 -10.44
N ARG A 237 -5.64 -7.43 -10.63
CA ARG A 237 -7.05 -7.84 -10.83
C ARG A 237 -7.67 -8.58 -9.65
N ASN A 238 -7.23 -8.35 -8.43
CA ASN A 238 -7.88 -8.93 -7.26
C ASN A 238 -9.09 -8.09 -6.87
N SER A 239 -10.21 -8.74 -6.62
CA SER A 239 -11.22 -8.14 -5.73
C SER A 239 -10.65 -8.02 -4.32
N VAL A 240 -11.23 -7.18 -3.46
CA VAL A 240 -10.59 -6.87 -2.17
C VAL A 240 -11.55 -6.92 -0.98
N ILE A 241 -11.07 -7.42 0.16
CA ILE A 241 -11.75 -7.31 1.47
C ILE A 241 -10.76 -6.64 2.41
N ILE A 242 -11.00 -5.37 2.76
CA ILE A 242 -10.00 -4.55 3.46
C ILE A 242 -10.61 -3.74 4.60
N ASP A 243 -9.79 -3.45 5.62
CA ASP A 243 -10.19 -2.66 6.80
C ASP A 243 -10.78 -1.28 6.40
N ASN A 244 -11.79 -0.80 7.12
CA ASN A 244 -12.43 0.48 6.82
C ASN A 244 -11.62 1.65 7.41
N VAL A 245 -10.59 2.07 6.70
CA VAL A 245 -9.74 3.20 7.06
C VAL A 245 -9.70 4.22 5.92
N LYS A 246 -9.43 5.49 6.27
CA LYS A 246 -9.50 6.63 5.34
C LYS A 246 -8.70 6.39 4.06
N SER A 247 -7.49 5.84 4.17
CA SER A 247 -6.64 5.54 3.01
C SER A 247 -7.05 4.34 2.15
N HIS A 248 -8.02 3.53 2.58
CA HIS A 248 -8.56 2.45 1.74
C HIS A 248 -9.74 2.91 0.89
N ILE A 249 -10.48 3.91 1.34
CA ILE A 249 -11.69 4.42 0.65
C ILE A 249 -11.42 4.77 -0.83
N PRO A 250 -10.31 5.43 -1.21
CA PRO A 250 -10.04 5.77 -2.61
C PRO A 250 -9.90 4.57 -3.55
N PHE A 251 -9.70 3.37 -3.02
CA PHE A 251 -9.47 2.14 -3.80
C PHE A 251 -10.69 1.22 -3.87
N ILE A 252 -11.81 1.64 -3.29
CA ILE A 252 -13.04 0.84 -3.25
C ILE A 252 -14.15 1.52 -4.03
N GLU A 253 -14.53 0.88 -5.13
CA GLU A 253 -15.69 1.23 -5.94
C GLU A 253 -16.19 -0.04 -6.65
N ASN A 254 -17.17 -0.72 -6.06
CA ASN A 254 -17.79 -1.96 -6.61
C ASN A 254 -16.82 -3.11 -6.92
N ASN A 255 -15.61 -3.10 -6.35
CA ASN A 255 -14.56 -4.10 -6.53
C ASN A 255 -14.26 -4.92 -5.28
N GLY A 256 -15.04 -4.74 -4.21
CA GLY A 256 -14.74 -5.36 -2.93
C GLY A 256 -15.56 -4.81 -1.78
N TRP A 257 -15.05 -5.00 -0.57
CA TRP A 257 -15.72 -4.64 0.68
C TRP A 257 -14.77 -3.95 1.65
N LEU A 258 -15.31 -2.95 2.34
CA LEU A 258 -14.72 -2.37 3.54
C LEU A 258 -15.29 -3.10 4.77
N ILE A 259 -14.42 -3.53 5.67
CA ILE A 259 -14.81 -4.19 6.93
C ILE A 259 -14.57 -3.28 8.13
N ASN A 260 -15.48 -3.28 9.09
CA ASN A 260 -15.35 -2.50 10.34
C ASN A 260 -15.01 -3.41 11.53
N ASN A 261 -15.31 -4.70 11.42
CA ASN A 261 -15.15 -5.68 12.50
C ASN A 261 -15.09 -7.11 11.93
N ASP A 262 -14.76 -8.08 12.78
CA ASP A 262 -14.59 -9.47 12.37
C ASP A 262 -15.90 -10.13 11.89
N LYS A 263 -17.07 -9.69 12.39
CA LYS A 263 -18.35 -10.24 11.92
C LYS A 263 -18.58 -9.88 10.45
N ASP A 264 -18.17 -8.71 9.99
CA ASP A 264 -18.27 -8.32 8.58
C ASP A 264 -17.54 -9.33 7.67
N ILE A 265 -16.37 -9.82 8.10
CA ILE A 265 -15.60 -10.85 7.37
C ILE A 265 -16.44 -12.12 7.17
N ARG A 266 -17.05 -12.61 8.24
CA ARG A 266 -17.89 -13.82 8.21
C ARG A 266 -19.13 -13.62 7.34
N ASP A 267 -19.78 -12.46 7.46
CA ASP A 267 -20.98 -12.14 6.71
C ASP A 267 -20.67 -12.06 5.20
N ILE A 268 -19.54 -11.46 4.81
CA ILE A 268 -19.06 -11.44 3.42
C ILE A 268 -18.80 -12.87 2.92
N PHE A 269 -18.08 -13.72 3.67
CA PHE A 269 -17.86 -15.11 3.25
C PHE A 269 -19.16 -15.90 3.11
N ASN A 270 -20.15 -15.67 3.99
CA ASN A 270 -21.48 -16.28 3.87
C ASN A 270 -22.22 -15.81 2.60
N ILE A 271 -22.18 -14.52 2.27
CA ILE A 271 -22.75 -13.98 1.03
C ILE A 271 -22.10 -14.68 -0.17
N LEU A 272 -20.77 -14.70 -0.22
CA LEU A 272 -20.02 -15.31 -1.32
C LEU A 272 -20.27 -16.82 -1.44
N ALA A 273 -20.38 -17.54 -0.31
CA ALA A 273 -20.62 -18.98 -0.33
C ALA A 273 -22.00 -19.33 -0.95
N ASN A 274 -23.00 -18.50 -0.66
CA ASN A 274 -24.38 -18.66 -1.11
C ASN A 274 -24.68 -18.00 -2.47
N GLU A 275 -23.73 -17.24 -3.03
CA GLU A 275 -23.88 -16.65 -4.36
C GLU A 275 -23.91 -17.75 -5.43
N LYS A 276 -24.95 -17.69 -6.28
CA LYS A 276 -25.19 -18.67 -7.35
C LYS A 276 -24.19 -18.49 -8.48
N ASP A 277 -23.90 -17.24 -8.83
CA ASP A 277 -22.98 -16.88 -9.92
C ASP A 277 -21.71 -16.22 -9.39
N LEU A 278 -21.09 -16.90 -8.41
CA LEU A 278 -19.95 -16.39 -7.65
C LEU A 278 -18.77 -16.02 -8.55
N LEU A 279 -18.43 -16.86 -9.53
CA LEU A 279 -17.29 -16.63 -10.42
C LEU A 279 -17.50 -15.35 -11.26
N ASN A 280 -18.70 -15.13 -11.77
CA ASN A 280 -19.02 -13.93 -12.52
C ASN A 280 -19.01 -12.67 -11.62
N LEU A 281 -19.54 -12.77 -10.40
CA LEU A 281 -19.47 -11.67 -9.42
C LEU A 281 -18.01 -11.27 -9.15
N ILE A 282 -17.15 -12.25 -8.84
CA ILE A 282 -15.73 -12.01 -8.57
C ILE A 282 -15.01 -11.48 -9.82
N ASN A 283 -15.31 -11.99 -11.02
CA ASN A 283 -14.74 -11.48 -12.27
C ASN A 283 -15.11 -10.01 -12.50
N LYS A 284 -16.37 -9.62 -12.27
CA LYS A 284 -16.79 -8.20 -12.37
C LYS A 284 -16.01 -7.31 -11.41
N MET A 285 -15.83 -7.75 -10.16
CA MET A 285 -15.05 -7.02 -9.16
C MET A 285 -13.57 -6.95 -9.54
N SER A 286 -13.02 -8.04 -10.07
CA SER A 286 -11.65 -8.15 -10.56
C SER A 286 -11.37 -7.14 -11.68
N MET A 287 -12.25 -7.06 -12.68
CA MET A 287 -12.14 -6.11 -13.77
C MET A 287 -12.28 -4.66 -13.28
N GLN A 288 -13.15 -4.42 -12.30
CA GLN A 288 -13.30 -3.10 -11.71
C GLN A 288 -12.05 -2.68 -10.90
N SER A 289 -11.43 -3.60 -10.15
CA SER A 289 -10.13 -3.35 -9.52
C SER A 289 -9.05 -2.98 -10.54
N PHE A 290 -8.98 -3.68 -11.66
CA PHE A 290 -8.02 -3.38 -12.73
C PHE A 290 -8.29 -2.01 -13.35
N ASN A 291 -9.56 -1.65 -13.58
CA ASN A 291 -9.94 -0.34 -14.09
C ASN A 291 -9.50 0.79 -13.14
N ILE A 292 -9.79 0.68 -11.83
CA ILE A 292 -9.32 1.63 -10.81
C ILE A 292 -7.79 1.74 -10.85
N ALA A 293 -7.10 0.60 -10.86
CA ALA A 293 -5.64 0.56 -10.82
C ALA A 293 -5.00 1.19 -12.07
N SER A 294 -5.51 0.88 -13.27
CA SER A 294 -4.98 1.40 -14.53
C SER A 294 -5.07 2.93 -14.64
N GLN A 295 -5.95 3.56 -13.87
CA GLN A 295 -6.16 5.02 -13.87
C GLN A 295 -5.46 5.73 -12.71
N THR A 296 -5.12 5.02 -11.63
CA THR A 296 -4.70 5.65 -10.37
C THR A 296 -3.45 5.04 -9.72
N LEU A 297 -3.12 3.79 -10.02
CA LEU A 297 -2.06 3.02 -9.36
C LEU A 297 -0.96 2.53 -10.31
N ASP A 298 -1.22 2.45 -11.62
CA ASP A 298 -0.20 2.04 -12.59
C ASP A 298 1.02 2.98 -12.48
N TYR A 299 2.22 2.40 -12.30
CA TYR A 299 3.47 3.15 -12.25
C TYR A 299 3.66 4.10 -13.44
N LYS A 300 3.16 3.76 -14.63
CA LYS A 300 3.20 4.65 -15.80
C LYS A 300 2.38 5.92 -15.57
N ILE A 301 1.20 5.80 -14.97
CA ILE A 301 0.34 6.93 -14.64
C ILE A 301 0.93 7.76 -13.51
N LEU A 302 1.43 7.12 -12.46
CA LEU A 302 2.09 7.81 -11.35
C LEU A 302 3.34 8.56 -11.83
N ALA A 303 4.21 7.91 -12.60
CA ALA A 303 5.40 8.52 -13.16
C ALA A 303 5.06 9.72 -14.07
N LYS A 304 3.99 9.62 -14.88
CA LYS A 304 3.54 10.74 -15.72
C LYS A 304 3.26 12.01 -14.91
N LYS A 305 2.68 11.91 -13.71
CA LYS A 305 2.45 13.05 -12.82
C LYS A 305 3.73 13.75 -12.36
N ILE A 306 4.87 13.06 -12.32
CA ILE A 306 6.17 13.65 -11.99
C ILE A 306 6.67 14.51 -13.15
N TYR A 307 6.42 14.09 -14.40
CA TYR A 307 6.92 14.76 -15.59
C TYR A 307 6.04 15.93 -16.08
N GLU A 308 4.77 16.00 -15.67
CA GLU A 308 3.80 17.01 -16.12
C GLU A 308 3.69 18.25 -15.21
N LEU A 309 4.68 18.50 -14.34
CA LEU A 309 4.72 19.61 -13.37
C LEU A 309 5.03 21.00 -13.95
#